data_AF-A0A2A4V0M1-F1
#
_entry.id   AF-A0A2A4V0M1-F1
#
_cell.length_a   1.000
_cell.length_b   1.000
_cell.length_c   1.000
_cell.angle_alpha   90.00
_cell.angle_beta   90.00
_cell.angle_gamma   90.00
#
_symmetry.space_group_name_H-M   'P 1'
#
loop_
_entity.id
_entity.type
_entity.pdbx_description
1 polymer ?
#
loop_
_entity_poly.entity_id
_entity_poly.type
_entity_poly.pdbx_seq_one_letter_code
_entity_poly.pdbx_strand_id
1 'polypeptide(L)'
;MTNKTISINVTILNILKKESFNHFTVLQLRDAFLKNSNETLDSNQARKFIYKQILRLVKIEMLNKKGTKGSHDATYSKSDLFYKTDFLEKSKVEDLPYGYTKNEQTSNLEPIQKRLEKSIQEYQVDMMSAIGESEEYMRLFEEFPDMKKQLEEQYLIAREKSSKILGKITALNNIKNTLIKGNNAA
;
A
#
# COMPACT_ATOMS: atom_id res chain seq x y z
N MET A 1 -22.38 12.83 -8.86
CA MET A 1 -22.20 11.91 -7.71
C MET A 1 -20.94 11.09 -7.98
N THR A 2 -20.03 10.97 -7.02
CA THR A 2 -18.71 10.36 -7.25
C THR A 2 -18.74 8.85 -6.95
N ASN A 3 -18.72 8.03 -8.00
CA ASN A 3 -18.58 6.58 -7.87
C ASN A 3 -17.23 6.25 -7.24
N LYS A 4 -17.26 5.74 -6.01
CA LYS A 4 -16.09 5.49 -5.17
C LYS A 4 -15.56 4.08 -5.48
N THR A 5 -14.64 3.95 -6.43
CA THR A 5 -14.15 2.64 -6.91
C THR A 5 -13.32 1.91 -5.85
N ILE A 6 -13.80 0.76 -5.35
CA ILE A 6 -13.18 0.01 -4.26
C ILE A 6 -12.34 -1.16 -4.81
N SER A 7 -11.03 -0.95 -4.96
CA SER A 7 -10.10 -2.01 -5.41
C SER A 7 -9.83 -3.06 -4.31
N ILE A 8 -10.73 -4.03 -4.15
CA ILE A 8 -10.61 -5.19 -3.25
C ILE A 8 -9.83 -6.37 -3.91
N ASN A 9 -9.22 -7.26 -3.13
CA ASN A 9 -8.68 -8.53 -3.63
C ASN A 9 -9.83 -9.47 -4.06
N VAL A 10 -9.73 -10.06 -5.25
CA VAL A 10 -10.82 -10.87 -5.85
C VAL A 10 -11.12 -12.13 -5.03
N THR A 11 -10.11 -12.83 -4.50
CA THR A 11 -10.31 -14.02 -3.65
C THR A 11 -11.08 -13.67 -2.37
N ILE A 12 -10.73 -12.57 -1.71
CA ILE A 12 -11.46 -12.07 -0.54
C ILE A 12 -12.88 -11.67 -0.92
N LEU A 13 -13.07 -10.94 -2.03
CA LEU A 13 -14.39 -10.56 -2.51
C LEU A 13 -15.26 -11.79 -2.76
N ASN A 14 -14.73 -12.82 -3.43
CA ASN A 14 -15.46 -14.04 -3.74
C ASN A 14 -15.80 -14.88 -2.49
N ILE A 15 -15.01 -14.77 -1.42
CA ILE A 15 -15.37 -15.34 -0.11
C ILE A 15 -16.51 -14.52 0.53
N LEU A 16 -16.42 -13.19 0.54
CA LEU A 16 -17.45 -12.31 1.13
C LEU A 16 -18.78 -12.34 0.35
N LYS A 17 -18.74 -12.49 -0.98
CA LYS A 17 -19.93 -12.66 -1.84
C LYS A 17 -20.76 -13.90 -1.46
N LYS A 18 -20.16 -14.94 -0.86
CA LYS A 18 -20.91 -16.12 -0.39
C LYS A 18 -21.87 -15.69 0.72
N GLU A 19 -23.15 -16.00 0.55
CA GLU A 19 -24.21 -15.60 1.48
C GLU A 19 -23.91 -16.07 2.92
N SER A 20 -23.51 -17.34 3.06
CA SER A 20 -23.08 -17.98 4.30
C SER A 20 -21.88 -17.34 5.00
N PHE A 21 -21.11 -16.48 4.32
CA PHE A 21 -19.95 -15.82 4.90
C PHE A 21 -20.34 -14.44 5.47
N ASN A 22 -21.07 -14.45 6.58
CA ASN A 22 -21.50 -13.27 7.33
C ASN A 22 -21.26 -13.50 8.84
N HIS A 23 -21.02 -12.43 9.62
CA HIS A 23 -20.64 -12.53 11.04
C HIS A 23 -19.37 -13.38 11.29
N PHE A 24 -18.28 -13.05 10.60
CA PHE A 24 -17.01 -13.78 10.65
C PHE A 24 -15.95 -13.10 11.51
N THR A 25 -14.99 -13.86 12.02
CA THR A 25 -13.75 -13.37 12.66
C THR A 25 -12.60 -13.24 11.67
N VAL A 26 -11.54 -12.51 12.06
CA VAL A 26 -10.30 -12.40 11.26
C VAL A 26 -9.69 -13.77 10.94
N LEU A 27 -9.82 -14.74 11.87
CA LEU A 27 -9.31 -16.11 11.69
C LEU A 27 -10.12 -16.87 10.64
N GLN A 28 -11.45 -16.82 10.72
CA GLN A 28 -12.32 -17.49 9.74
C GLN A 28 -12.09 -16.95 8.31
N LEU A 29 -11.89 -15.64 8.13
CA LEU A 29 -11.56 -15.09 6.81
C LEU A 29 -10.13 -15.42 6.36
N ARG A 30 -9.17 -15.56 7.28
CA ARG A 30 -7.82 -16.07 6.96
C ARG A 30 -7.87 -17.52 6.48
N ASP A 31 -8.59 -18.38 7.18
CA ASP A 31 -8.64 -19.81 6.88
C ASP A 31 -9.42 -20.08 5.59
N ALA A 32 -10.48 -19.32 5.36
CA ALA A 32 -11.17 -19.29 4.06
C ALA A 32 -10.25 -18.77 2.94
N PHE A 33 -9.49 -17.70 3.16
CA PHE A 33 -8.55 -17.16 2.17
C PHE A 33 -7.47 -18.18 1.80
N LEU A 34 -6.75 -18.73 2.79
CA LEU A 34 -5.71 -19.74 2.57
C LEU A 34 -6.24 -20.99 1.84
N LYS A 35 -7.49 -21.41 2.11
CA LYS A 35 -8.13 -22.55 1.43
C LYS A 35 -8.56 -22.24 -0.02
N ASN A 36 -8.74 -20.97 -0.39
CA ASN A 36 -9.19 -20.54 -1.73
C ASN A 36 -8.08 -19.79 -2.52
N SER A 37 -6.87 -19.65 -1.96
CA SER A 37 -5.71 -19.04 -2.60
C SER A 37 -4.67 -20.10 -2.98
N ASN A 38 -4.13 -20.01 -4.20
CA ASN A 38 -2.94 -20.81 -4.60
C ASN A 38 -1.62 -20.18 -4.07
N GLU A 39 -1.70 -19.25 -3.12
CA GLU A 39 -0.57 -18.52 -2.56
C GLU A 39 0.01 -19.26 -1.34
N THR A 40 1.31 -19.58 -1.37
CA THR A 40 2.03 -20.17 -0.23
C THR A 40 2.39 -19.11 0.82
N LEU A 41 1.37 -18.52 1.44
CA LEU A 41 1.53 -17.53 2.50
C LEU A 41 1.67 -18.20 3.87
N ASP A 42 2.67 -17.76 4.64
CA ASP A 42 2.76 -18.08 6.07
C ASP A 42 1.49 -17.61 6.82
N SER A 43 1.05 -18.39 7.81
CA SER A 43 -0.19 -18.15 8.56
C SER A 43 -0.22 -16.80 9.28
N ASN A 44 0.92 -16.29 9.74
CA ASN A 44 1.00 -14.97 10.37
C ASN A 44 0.95 -13.84 9.33
N GLN A 45 1.57 -14.02 8.15
CA GLN A 45 1.48 -13.06 7.05
C GLN A 45 0.07 -12.99 6.49
N ALA A 46 -0.58 -14.14 6.26
CA ALA A 46 -1.99 -14.21 5.87
C ALA A 46 -2.90 -13.52 6.90
N ARG A 47 -2.69 -13.74 8.20
CA ARG A 47 -3.45 -13.04 9.26
C ARG A 47 -3.28 -11.53 9.20
N LYS A 48 -2.05 -11.03 9.03
CA LYS A 48 -1.75 -9.59 8.90
C LYS A 48 -2.37 -8.98 7.64
N PHE A 49 -2.31 -9.68 6.51
CA PHE A 49 -2.93 -9.27 5.25
C PHE A 49 -4.45 -9.14 5.41
N ILE A 50 -5.11 -10.19 5.89
CA ILE A 50 -6.58 -10.23 6.06
C ILE A 50 -7.05 -9.16 7.04
N TYR A 51 -6.35 -8.94 8.14
CA TYR A 51 -6.69 -7.87 9.08
C TYR A 51 -6.63 -6.47 8.42
N LYS A 52 -5.61 -6.18 7.59
CA LYS A 52 -5.54 -4.92 6.83
C LYS A 52 -6.71 -4.77 5.85
N GLN A 53 -7.10 -5.83 5.16
CA GLN A 53 -8.23 -5.79 4.21
C GLN A 53 -9.57 -5.57 4.94
N ILE A 54 -9.79 -6.25 6.07
CA ILE A 54 -10.98 -6.02 6.92
C ILE A 54 -11.02 -4.56 7.41
N LEU A 55 -9.93 -4.02 7.95
CA LEU A 55 -9.89 -2.63 8.42
C LEU A 55 -10.22 -1.63 7.31
N ARG A 56 -9.72 -1.87 6.08
CA ARG A 56 -10.03 -1.03 4.93
C ARG A 56 -11.51 -1.08 4.55
N LEU A 57 -12.13 -2.26 4.58
CA LEU A 57 -13.56 -2.45 4.30
C LEU A 57 -14.45 -1.83 5.39
N VAL A 58 -14.03 -1.85 6.66
CA VAL A 58 -14.70 -1.13 7.75
C VAL A 58 -14.57 0.39 7.56
N LYS A 59 -13.39 0.90 7.18
CA LYS A 59 -13.15 2.34 6.95
C LYS A 59 -14.00 2.93 5.81
N ILE A 60 -14.45 2.09 4.87
CA ILE A 60 -15.35 2.47 3.76
C ILE A 60 -16.77 1.94 3.95
N GLU A 61 -17.13 1.56 5.18
CA GLU A 61 -18.49 1.20 5.61
C GLU A 61 -19.09 -0.02 4.88
N MET A 62 -18.26 -0.86 4.25
CA MET A 62 -18.67 -2.14 3.63
C MET A 62 -18.76 -3.31 4.62
N LEU A 63 -18.08 -3.21 5.77
CA LEU A 63 -18.17 -4.17 6.86
C LEU A 63 -18.51 -3.43 8.15
N ASN A 64 -19.53 -3.92 8.84
CA ASN A 64 -19.85 -3.53 10.21
C ASN A 64 -19.00 -4.35 11.17
N LYS A 65 -18.35 -3.68 12.14
CA LYS A 65 -17.61 -4.35 13.22
C LYS A 65 -18.48 -4.45 14.47
N LYS A 66 -18.62 -5.64 15.05
CA LYS A 66 -19.17 -5.88 16.38
C LYS A 66 -18.06 -6.37 17.33
N GLY A 67 -18.05 -5.86 18.56
CA GLY A 67 -17.06 -6.19 19.59
C GLY A 67 -16.11 -5.05 19.96
N THR A 68 -15.51 -5.15 21.15
CA THR A 68 -14.66 -4.11 21.76
C THR A 68 -13.37 -3.85 20.97
N LYS A 69 -12.77 -2.66 21.16
CA LYS A 69 -11.45 -2.34 20.60
C LYS A 69 -10.40 -3.28 21.25
N GLY A 70 -9.60 -3.95 20.43
CA GLY A 70 -8.54 -4.86 20.88
C GLY A 70 -8.96 -6.31 21.19
N SER A 71 -10.27 -6.64 21.25
CA SER A 71 -10.68 -8.03 21.50
C SER A 71 -10.39 -8.95 20.31
N HIS A 72 -9.95 -10.18 20.62
CA HIS A 72 -9.80 -11.28 19.67
C HIS A 72 -11.14 -11.74 19.06
N ASP A 73 -12.26 -11.50 19.77
CA ASP A 73 -13.62 -11.91 19.37
C ASP A 73 -14.35 -10.84 18.53
N ALA A 74 -13.61 -9.89 17.96
CA ALA A 74 -14.17 -8.94 17.01
C ALA A 74 -14.76 -9.68 15.79
N THR A 75 -16.08 -9.56 15.63
CA THR A 75 -16.83 -10.13 14.51
C THR A 75 -17.16 -9.04 13.49
N TYR A 76 -17.22 -9.43 12.22
CA TYR A 76 -17.44 -8.55 11.08
C TYR A 76 -18.61 -9.07 10.26
N SER A 77 -19.57 -8.21 9.95
CA SER A 77 -20.73 -8.54 9.13
C SER A 77 -20.80 -7.62 7.91
N LYS A 78 -21.40 -8.11 6.82
CA LYS A 78 -21.65 -7.30 5.63
C LYS A 78 -22.65 -6.18 5.97
N SER A 79 -22.41 -4.98 5.46
CA SER A 79 -23.32 -3.84 5.63
C SER A 79 -24.28 -3.73 4.45
N ASP A 80 -25.34 -2.93 4.58
CA ASP A 80 -26.26 -2.68 3.45
C ASP A 80 -25.55 -2.04 2.24
N LEU A 81 -24.48 -1.28 2.49
CA LEU A 81 -23.64 -0.72 1.43
C LEU A 81 -22.89 -1.81 0.65
N PHE A 82 -22.50 -2.92 1.29
CA PHE A 82 -21.91 -4.08 0.60
C PHE A 82 -22.86 -4.66 -0.45
N TYR A 83 -24.15 -4.79 -0.13
CA TYR A 83 -25.15 -5.36 -1.04
C TYR A 83 -25.63 -4.36 -2.11
N LYS A 84 -25.46 -3.05 -1.89
CA LYS A 84 -25.84 -1.98 -2.81
C LYS A 84 -24.70 -1.49 -3.73
N THR A 85 -23.50 -2.03 -3.59
CA THR A 85 -22.33 -1.60 -4.38
C THR A 85 -22.07 -2.58 -5.53
N ASP A 86 -22.08 -2.07 -6.76
CA ASP A 86 -21.58 -2.82 -7.92
C ASP A 86 -20.06 -3.02 -7.81
N PHE A 87 -19.64 -4.26 -7.57
CA PHE A 87 -18.24 -4.61 -7.52
C PHE A 87 -17.69 -4.81 -8.93
N LEU A 88 -16.92 -3.85 -9.43
CA LEU A 88 -16.07 -4.05 -10.60
C LEU A 88 -15.04 -5.15 -10.30
N GLU A 89 -15.29 -6.35 -10.82
CA GLU A 89 -14.32 -7.43 -10.79
C GLU A 89 -13.12 -7.05 -11.64
N LYS A 90 -11.92 -7.06 -11.03
CA LYS A 90 -10.67 -6.94 -11.75
C LYS A 90 -10.33 -8.25 -12.45
N SER A 91 -11.02 -8.51 -13.57
CA SER A 91 -10.38 -9.19 -14.70
C SER A 91 -9.13 -8.38 -15.09
N LYS A 92 -8.08 -9.07 -15.60
CA LYS A 92 -6.85 -8.39 -16.02
C LYS A 92 -7.18 -7.39 -17.14
N VAL A 93 -6.92 -6.09 -16.93
CA VAL A 93 -6.35 -5.10 -17.88
C VAL A 93 -6.51 -3.66 -17.33
N GLU A 94 -5.41 -2.92 -17.36
CA GLU A 94 -5.16 -1.45 -17.40
C GLU A 94 -5.77 -0.39 -16.44
N ASP A 95 -4.90 0.60 -16.18
CA ASP A 95 -5.03 2.02 -15.80
C ASP A 95 -5.73 2.52 -14.50
N LEU A 96 -4.87 2.87 -13.53
CA LEU A 96 -4.70 4.16 -12.79
C LEU A 96 -5.92 5.03 -12.35
N PRO A 97 -5.77 5.95 -11.37
CA PRO A 97 -4.88 5.95 -10.20
C PRO A 97 -5.56 6.38 -8.88
N TYR A 98 -5.24 5.74 -7.74
CA TYR A 98 -4.80 6.47 -6.51
C TYR A 98 -4.33 5.52 -5.38
N GLY A 99 -3.25 5.91 -4.69
CA GLY A 99 -3.08 5.65 -3.26
C GLY A 99 -2.54 4.30 -2.77
N TYR A 100 -1.22 4.24 -2.58
CA TYR A 100 -0.49 3.48 -1.54
C TYR A 100 -0.51 1.93 -1.56
N THR A 101 0.51 1.38 -2.26
CA THR A 101 1.62 0.55 -1.72
C THR A 101 1.41 -0.36 -0.48
N LYS A 102 1.98 -1.58 -0.39
CA LYS A 102 2.66 -2.53 -1.31
C LYS A 102 2.80 -3.89 -0.58
N ASN A 103 3.48 -4.86 -1.21
CA ASN A 103 3.88 -6.20 -0.75
C ASN A 103 2.79 -7.27 -0.99
N GLU A 104 2.74 -7.89 -2.19
CA GLU A 104 3.60 -9.01 -2.67
C GLU A 104 3.25 -10.35 -1.98
N GLN A 105 3.04 -11.46 -2.68
CA GLN A 105 3.53 -11.86 -4.01
C GLN A 105 2.40 -11.74 -5.09
N THR A 106 2.30 -12.41 -6.25
CA THR A 106 3.10 -13.47 -6.95
C THR A 106 2.92 -13.37 -8.49
N SER A 107 3.82 -13.99 -9.26
CA SER A 107 3.65 -14.45 -10.66
C SER A 107 2.83 -13.59 -11.66
N ASN A 108 3.28 -12.36 -11.88
CA ASN A 108 3.69 -11.99 -13.24
C ASN A 108 5.20 -11.69 -13.17
N LEU A 109 5.99 -12.24 -14.09
CA LEU A 109 7.41 -11.90 -14.25
C LEU A 109 7.54 -10.55 -14.96
N GLU A 110 7.01 -9.50 -14.33
CA GLU A 110 7.43 -8.12 -14.57
C GLU A 110 8.96 -8.07 -14.48
N PRO A 111 9.68 -7.74 -15.58
CA PRO A 111 11.13 -7.81 -15.63
C PRO A 111 11.76 -7.06 -14.46
N ILE A 112 12.86 -7.61 -13.91
CA ILE A 112 13.57 -7.01 -12.77
C ILE A 112 13.89 -5.53 -13.06
N GLN A 113 14.29 -5.21 -14.29
CA GLN A 113 14.48 -3.84 -14.76
C GLN A 113 13.26 -2.94 -14.54
N LYS A 114 12.06 -3.36 -14.96
CA LYS A 114 10.82 -2.55 -14.82
C LYS A 114 10.40 -2.39 -13.35
N ARG A 115 10.68 -3.38 -12.50
CA ARG A 115 10.54 -3.26 -11.03
C ARG A 115 11.52 -2.26 -10.42
N LEU A 116 12.77 -2.25 -10.89
CA LEU A 116 13.80 -1.28 -10.47
C LEU A 116 13.43 0.14 -10.92
N GLU A 117 13.04 0.31 -12.18
CA GLU A 117 12.61 1.59 -12.76
C GLU A 117 11.41 2.19 -12.01
N LYS A 118 10.38 1.38 -11.75
CA LYS A 118 9.24 1.80 -10.92
C LYS A 118 9.68 2.22 -9.52
N SER A 119 10.60 1.48 -8.89
CA SER A 119 11.08 1.80 -7.55
C SER A 119 11.96 3.07 -7.53
N ILE A 120 12.71 3.34 -8.61
CA ILE A 120 13.45 4.59 -8.81
C ILE A 120 12.46 5.76 -8.95
N GLN A 121 11.41 5.62 -9.75
CA GLN A 121 10.37 6.64 -9.92
C GLN A 121 9.62 6.93 -8.61
N GLU A 122 9.22 5.89 -7.87
CA GLU A 122 8.61 6.02 -6.53
C GLU A 122 9.52 6.85 -5.60
N TYR A 123 10.83 6.54 -5.55
CA TYR A 123 11.78 7.31 -4.75
C TYR A 123 12.09 8.72 -5.28
N GLN A 124 12.03 8.97 -6.60
CA GLN A 124 12.21 10.33 -7.15
C GLN A 124 11.11 11.27 -6.67
N VAL A 125 9.86 10.81 -6.62
CA VAL A 125 8.72 11.58 -6.08
C VAL A 125 8.94 11.87 -4.58
N ASP A 126 9.31 10.87 -3.78
CA ASP A 126 9.61 11.07 -2.34
C ASP A 126 10.78 12.05 -2.13
N MET A 127 11.80 12.01 -2.99
CA MET A 127 12.96 12.91 -2.92
C MET A 127 12.58 14.36 -3.25
N MET A 128 11.79 14.58 -4.31
CA MET A 128 11.28 15.90 -4.66
C MET A 128 10.39 16.48 -3.54
N SER A 129 9.55 15.66 -2.92
CA SER A 129 8.76 16.09 -1.77
C SER A 129 9.62 16.51 -0.58
N ALA A 130 10.70 15.77 -0.28
CA ALA A 130 11.63 16.13 0.80
C ALA A 130 12.47 17.38 0.50
N ILE A 131 12.79 17.62 -0.78
CA ILE A 131 13.47 18.85 -1.22
C ILE A 131 12.54 20.06 -1.02
N GLY A 132 11.32 20.02 -1.57
CA GLY A 132 10.36 21.12 -1.41
C GLY A 132 10.00 21.41 0.05
N GLU A 133 9.94 20.38 0.90
CA GLU A 133 9.80 20.52 2.35
C GLU A 133 10.99 21.30 2.96
N SER A 134 12.23 20.99 2.57
CA SER A 134 13.42 21.74 3.02
C SER A 134 13.53 23.16 2.46
N GLU A 135 13.04 23.40 1.23
CA GLU A 135 13.00 24.72 0.59
C GLU A 135 11.98 25.64 1.27
N GLU A 136 10.80 25.12 1.61
CA GLU A 136 9.79 25.89 2.35
C GLU A 136 10.28 26.21 3.78
N TYR A 137 10.98 25.30 4.47
CA TYR A 137 11.63 25.64 5.75
C TYR A 137 12.70 26.72 5.61
N MET A 138 13.45 26.75 4.50
CA MET A 138 14.38 27.85 4.20
C MET A 138 13.64 29.17 3.98
N ARG A 139 12.54 29.20 3.23
CA ARG A 139 11.70 30.40 3.06
C ARG A 139 11.15 30.89 4.41
N LEU A 140 10.67 29.97 5.24
CA LEU A 140 10.14 30.28 6.57
C LEU A 140 11.20 30.80 7.55
N PHE A 141 12.50 30.50 7.36
CA PHE A 141 13.56 31.17 8.13
C PHE A 141 13.68 32.66 7.81
N GLU A 142 13.45 33.06 6.55
CA GLU A 142 13.52 34.44 6.10
C GLU A 142 12.27 35.21 6.54
N GLU A 143 11.11 34.56 6.50
CA GLU A 143 9.81 35.14 6.88
C GLU A 143 9.62 35.21 8.41
N PHE A 144 10.10 34.22 9.17
CA PHE A 144 9.94 34.13 10.63
C PHE A 144 11.26 33.82 11.38
N PRO A 145 12.20 34.77 11.48
CA PRO A 145 13.50 34.56 12.13
C PRO A 145 13.42 34.06 13.58
N ASP A 146 12.39 34.45 14.32
CA ASP A 146 12.18 34.04 15.72
C ASP A 146 11.88 32.53 15.86
N MET A 147 11.30 31.92 14.82
CA MET A 147 10.99 30.48 14.78
C MET A 147 12.16 29.62 14.29
N LYS A 148 13.28 30.23 13.89
CA LYS A 148 14.42 29.56 13.24
C LYS A 148 14.90 28.31 13.97
N LYS A 149 15.00 28.34 15.30
CA LYS A 149 15.44 27.19 16.11
C LYS A 149 14.50 25.97 16.03
N GLN A 150 13.20 26.18 15.83
CA GLN A 150 12.22 25.11 15.67
C GLN A 150 12.17 24.60 14.22
N LEU A 151 12.29 25.51 13.26
CA LEU A 151 12.33 25.19 11.83
C LEU A 151 13.65 24.49 11.42
N GLU A 152 14.75 24.73 12.13
CA GLU A 152 16.07 24.16 11.85
C GLU A 152 16.11 22.63 12.03
N GLU A 153 15.45 22.11 13.06
CA GLU A 153 15.30 20.66 13.24
C GLU A 153 14.56 20.03 12.06
N GLN A 154 13.45 20.64 11.62
CA GLN A 154 12.63 20.11 10.53
C GLN A 154 13.34 20.22 9.16
N TYR A 155 14.03 21.33 8.91
CA TYR A 155 14.93 21.51 7.75
C TYR A 155 15.99 20.41 7.67
N LEU A 156 16.67 20.12 8.79
CA LEU A 156 17.70 19.08 8.84
C LEU A 156 17.10 17.68 8.60
N ILE A 157 15.92 17.39 9.15
CA ILE A 157 15.20 16.12 8.90
C ILE A 157 14.83 15.98 7.42
N ALA A 158 14.27 17.01 6.78
CA ALA A 158 13.89 17.00 5.37
C ALA A 158 15.12 16.84 4.44
N ARG A 159 16.23 17.52 4.76
CA ARG A 159 17.50 17.43 4.03
C ARG A 159 18.21 16.08 4.22
N GLU A 160 18.13 15.48 5.40
CA GLU A 160 18.67 14.14 5.64
C GLU A 160 17.83 13.07 4.92
N LYS A 161 16.50 13.24 4.92
CA LYS A 161 15.52 12.39 4.19
C LYS A 161 15.80 12.39 2.69
N SER A 162 15.96 13.56 2.05
CA SER A 162 16.31 13.63 0.62
C SER A 162 17.66 12.96 0.31
N SER A 163 18.67 13.15 1.17
CA SER A 163 19.98 12.50 1.06
C SER A 163 19.90 10.97 1.17
N LYS A 164 19.11 10.46 2.13
CA LYS A 164 18.85 9.02 2.31
C LYS A 164 18.12 8.41 1.11
N ILE A 165 17.17 9.14 0.51
CA ILE A 165 16.44 8.68 -0.67
C ILE A 165 17.34 8.68 -1.90
N LEU A 166 18.18 9.70 -2.10
CA LEU A 166 19.20 9.73 -3.15
C LEU A 166 20.13 8.51 -3.08
N GLY A 167 20.60 8.13 -1.88
CA GLY A 167 21.40 6.92 -1.69
C GLY A 167 20.70 5.65 -2.18
N LYS A 168 19.39 5.51 -1.95
CA LYS A 168 18.58 4.39 -2.47
C LYS A 168 18.47 4.43 -4.00
N ILE A 169 18.20 5.60 -4.58
CA ILE A 169 18.13 5.78 -6.04
C ILE A 169 19.46 5.39 -6.70
N THR A 170 20.58 5.84 -6.15
CA THR A 170 21.92 5.49 -6.62
C THR A 170 22.18 3.99 -6.55
N ALA A 171 21.84 3.33 -5.44
CA ALA A 171 21.97 1.88 -5.31
C ALA A 171 21.14 1.12 -6.36
N LEU A 172 19.87 1.51 -6.59
CA LEU A 172 19.03 0.89 -7.62
C LEU A 172 19.54 1.13 -9.04
N ASN A 173 20.03 2.34 -9.35
CA ASN A 173 20.64 2.66 -10.65
C ASN A 173 21.92 1.85 -10.90
N ASN A 174 22.76 1.65 -9.88
CA ASN A 174 23.95 0.81 -10.00
C ASN A 174 23.57 -0.64 -10.36
N ILE A 175 22.59 -1.24 -9.68
CA ILE A 175 22.08 -2.58 -10.01
C ILE A 175 21.49 -2.62 -11.43
N LYS A 176 20.65 -1.64 -11.81
CA LYS A 176 20.07 -1.55 -13.15
C LYS A 176 21.16 -1.51 -14.24
N ASN A 177 22.20 -0.69 -14.04
CA ASN A 177 23.31 -0.56 -14.98
C ASN A 177 24.14 -1.85 -15.10
N THR A 178 24.35 -2.57 -14.00
CA THR A 178 25.03 -3.89 -14.02
C THR A 178 24.22 -4.92 -14.80
N LEU A 179 22.89 -4.97 -14.63
CA LEU A 179 22.01 -5.87 -15.38
C LEU A 179 22.05 -5.58 -16.89
N ILE A 180 22.04 -4.30 -17.28
CA ILE A 180 22.15 -3.89 -18.69
C ILE A 180 23.51 -4.30 -19.29
N LYS A 181 24.61 -4.15 -18.54
CA LYS A 181 25.95 -4.56 -19.00
C LYS A 181 26.09 -6.08 -19.12
N GLY A 182 25.52 -6.84 -18.20
CA GLY A 182 25.54 -8.32 -18.23
C GLY A 182 24.84 -8.90 -19.47
N ASN A 183 23.75 -8.28 -19.91
CA ASN A 183 23.02 -8.70 -21.11
C ASN A 183 23.70 -8.36 -22.44
N ASN A 184 24.74 -7.50 -22.43
CA ASN A 184 25.48 -7.10 -23.63
C ASN A 184 26.84 -7.83 -23.75
N ALA A 185 27.11 -8.80 -22.88
CA ALA A 185 28.37 -9.54 -22.80
C ALA A 185 28.18 -11.07 -22.91
N ALA A 186 27.01 -11.49 -23.40
CA ALA A 186 26.60 -12.86 -23.67
C ALA A 186 26.00 -12.95 -25.09
#